data_AF-A0A0D2NIH3-F1
#
_entry.id   AF-A0A0D2NIH3-F1
#
_cell.length_a   1.000
_cell.length_b   1.000
_cell.length_c   1.000
_cell.angle_alpha   90.00
_cell.angle_beta   90.00
_cell.angle_gamma   90.00
#
_symmetry.space_group_name_H-M   'P 1'
#
loop_
_entity.id
_entity.type
_entity.pdbx_description
1 polymer ?
#
loop_
_entity_poly.entity_id
_entity_poly.type
_entity_poly.pdbx_seq_one_letter_code
_entity_poly.pdbx_strand_id
1 'polypeptide(L)'
;MSERESPQALSADDGATSAAAAATNVDTDDTFELFDLRVEVVCPPGARILCGAKPGDHFVLRGEMLHLPPEQGFSIYSLAAVLPLLAAKQRPAHAHDWMASDAEVACPDPLCGTRLRITRTEKRVFSHGEVSGVPLRLRA
;
A
#
# COMPACT_ATOMS: atom_id res chain seq x y z
N MET A 1 61.57 -54.33 30.86
CA MET A 1 61.18 -54.45 29.44
C MET A 1 60.49 -53.14 29.10
N SER A 2 61.23 -52.21 28.47
CA SER A 2 61.24 -52.00 27.01
C SER A 2 59.94 -51.31 26.58
N GLU A 3 59.89 -50.22 25.81
CA GLU A 3 60.84 -49.36 25.12
C GLU A 3 60.04 -48.08 24.73
N ARG A 4 60.69 -47.16 24.03
CA ARG A 4 60.22 -45.83 23.59
C ARG A 4 59.00 -45.88 22.66
N GLU A 5 58.22 -44.78 22.63
CA GLU A 5 57.92 -44.01 21.39
C GLU A 5 57.28 -42.62 21.70
N SER A 6 57.71 -41.59 20.96
CA SER A 6 57.22 -40.20 20.93
C SER A 6 56.02 -40.04 19.95
N PRO A 7 55.63 -38.84 19.47
CA PRO A 7 55.03 -37.67 20.11
C PRO A 7 53.69 -37.27 19.45
N GLN A 8 52.86 -36.45 20.09
CA GLN A 8 51.97 -35.53 19.35
C GLN A 8 51.99 -34.14 19.98
N ALA A 9 52.36 -33.18 19.14
CA ALA A 9 52.51 -31.76 19.46
C ALA A 9 51.34 -30.95 18.88
N LEU A 10 51.14 -29.80 19.51
CA LEU A 10 50.43 -28.59 19.06
C LEU A 10 48.90 -28.59 19.11
N SER A 11 48.37 -28.13 20.24
CA SER A 11 47.08 -27.45 20.34
C SER A 11 47.21 -26.00 19.87
N ALA A 12 46.38 -25.60 18.90
CA ALA A 12 46.21 -24.21 18.53
C ALA A 12 45.38 -23.48 19.59
N ASP A 13 45.98 -22.44 20.17
CA ASP A 13 45.28 -21.32 20.79
C ASP A 13 44.72 -20.45 19.66
N ASP A 14 43.50 -19.93 19.85
CA ASP A 14 43.04 -18.66 19.27
C ASP A 14 41.65 -18.36 19.86
N GLY A 15 41.70 -17.85 21.10
CA GLY A 15 40.58 -17.28 21.81
C GLY A 15 39.95 -16.11 21.06
N ALA A 16 38.74 -16.35 20.54
CA ALA A 16 37.64 -15.43 20.30
C ALA A 16 37.95 -13.91 20.40
N THR A 17 38.21 -13.29 19.24
CA THR A 17 38.14 -11.84 19.08
C THR A 17 36.69 -11.38 19.01
N SER A 18 36.27 -10.63 20.04
CA SER A 18 35.01 -9.88 20.10
C SER A 18 34.97 -8.82 19.00
N ALA A 19 34.22 -9.09 17.93
CA ALA A 19 33.82 -8.07 16.97
C ALA A 19 32.57 -7.36 17.52
N ALA A 20 32.79 -6.24 18.19
CA ALA A 20 31.76 -5.32 18.63
C ALA A 20 30.82 -5.00 17.46
N ALA A 21 29.52 -5.13 17.74
CA ALA A 21 28.42 -4.89 16.84
C ALA A 21 28.58 -3.57 16.08
N ALA A 22 28.71 -3.66 14.74
CA ALA A 22 28.42 -2.55 13.87
C ALA A 22 26.92 -2.25 14.05
N ALA A 23 26.61 -1.21 14.82
CA ALA A 23 25.26 -0.70 14.96
C ALA A 23 24.78 -0.28 13.56
N THR A 24 23.97 -1.14 12.93
CA THR A 24 23.22 -0.80 11.73
C THR A 24 22.38 0.41 12.06
N ASN A 25 22.65 1.53 11.39
CA ASN A 25 21.91 2.77 11.58
C ASN A 25 20.45 2.50 11.17
N VAL A 26 19.59 2.29 12.17
CA VAL A 26 18.16 2.11 11.95
C VAL A 26 17.66 3.45 11.46
N ASP A 27 17.06 3.49 10.26
CA ASP A 27 16.20 4.61 9.92
C ASP A 27 15.04 4.59 10.93
N THR A 28 15.14 5.46 11.93
CA THR A 28 14.16 5.54 13.02
C THR A 28 12.86 6.18 12.56
N ASP A 29 12.86 6.83 11.39
CA ASP A 29 11.66 7.34 10.76
C ASP A 29 10.97 6.21 9.99
N ASP A 30 9.99 5.58 10.63
CA ASP A 30 9.19 4.53 10.02
C ASP A 30 7.91 5.07 9.35
N THR A 31 7.86 6.38 9.09
CA THR A 31 6.68 7.04 8.56
C THR A 31 6.57 6.98 7.04
N PHE A 32 5.34 7.04 6.53
CA PHE A 32 5.05 7.18 5.11
C PHE A 32 3.76 7.96 4.87
N GLU A 33 3.62 8.54 3.67
CA GLU A 33 2.43 9.31 3.29
C GLU A 33 1.54 8.52 2.32
N LEU A 34 0.23 8.63 2.52
CA LEU A 34 -0.79 8.28 1.54
C LEU A 34 -1.73 9.47 1.33
N PHE A 35 -2.29 9.57 0.13
CA PHE A 35 -3.43 10.43 -0.12
C PHE A 35 -4.73 9.77 0.33
N ASP A 36 -5.60 10.52 0.98
CA ASP A 36 -7.03 10.22 1.02
C ASP A 36 -7.60 10.38 -0.39
N LEU A 37 -8.65 9.62 -0.71
CA LEU A 37 -9.29 9.66 -2.03
C LEU A 37 -10.75 10.04 -1.89
N ARG A 38 -11.25 10.83 -2.83
CA ARG A 38 -12.69 10.94 -3.12
C ARG A 38 -12.98 10.23 -4.43
N VAL A 39 -13.96 9.34 -4.42
CA VAL A 39 -14.41 8.63 -5.62
C VAL A 39 -15.85 9.02 -5.90
N GLU A 40 -16.09 9.61 -7.06
CA GLU A 40 -17.39 10.19 -7.44
C GLU A 40 -17.93 9.55 -8.70
N VAL A 41 -19.25 9.39 -8.74
CA VAL A 41 -19.93 8.93 -9.95
C VAL A 41 -20.04 10.09 -10.95
N VAL A 42 -19.59 9.83 -12.18
CA VAL A 42 -19.82 10.67 -13.35
C VAL A 42 -20.95 10.04 -14.16
N CYS A 43 -22.10 10.71 -14.19
CA CYS A 43 -23.27 10.31 -14.96
C CYS A 43 -23.27 11.04 -16.32
N PRO A 44 -23.25 10.32 -17.46
CA PRO A 44 -23.42 10.97 -18.75
C PRO A 44 -24.80 11.63 -18.87
N PRO A 45 -24.90 12.86 -19.40
CA PRO A 45 -26.19 13.53 -19.58
C PRO A 45 -27.15 12.70 -20.44
N GLY A 46 -28.38 12.51 -19.97
CA GLY A 46 -29.43 11.79 -20.70
C GLY A 46 -29.23 10.28 -20.82
N ALA A 47 -28.16 9.70 -20.27
CA ALA A 47 -27.96 8.26 -20.31
C ALA A 47 -28.85 7.52 -19.30
N ARG A 48 -29.28 6.32 -19.68
CA ARG A 48 -29.96 5.40 -18.75
C ARG A 48 -28.93 4.77 -17.83
N ILE A 49 -29.04 5.05 -16.53
CA ILE A 49 -28.14 4.47 -15.53
C ILE A 49 -28.72 3.15 -15.00
N LEU A 50 -27.96 2.06 -15.14
CA LEU A 50 -28.38 0.69 -14.77
C LEU A 50 -27.82 0.25 -13.42
N CYS A 51 -26.68 0.79 -12.99
CA CYS A 51 -26.06 0.43 -11.72
C CYS A 51 -26.73 1.07 -10.49
N GLY A 52 -27.79 1.87 -10.69
CA GLY A 52 -28.52 2.57 -9.62
C GLY A 52 -27.85 3.84 -9.12
N ALA A 53 -26.70 4.22 -9.68
CA ALA A 53 -25.98 5.42 -9.29
C ALA A 53 -26.71 6.71 -9.69
N LYS A 54 -26.49 7.76 -8.91
CA LYS A 54 -27.08 9.09 -9.09
C LYS A 54 -25.99 10.15 -9.18
N PRO A 55 -26.25 11.28 -9.88
CA PRO A 55 -25.34 12.42 -9.83
C PRO A 55 -25.08 12.86 -8.38
N GLY A 56 -23.80 13.02 -8.02
CA GLY A 56 -23.37 13.39 -6.67
C GLY A 56 -23.06 12.21 -5.75
N ASP A 57 -23.44 10.98 -6.12
CA ASP A 57 -23.05 9.79 -5.37
C ASP A 57 -21.52 9.69 -5.32
N HIS A 58 -20.99 9.47 -4.12
CA HIS A 58 -19.55 9.36 -3.90
C HIS A 58 -19.22 8.57 -2.64
N PHE A 59 -17.97 8.13 -2.52
CA PHE A 59 -17.41 7.70 -1.25
C PHE A 59 -16.05 8.37 -1.02
N VAL A 60 -15.62 8.39 0.23
CA VAL A 60 -14.30 8.88 0.62
C VAL A 60 -13.51 7.73 1.19
N LEU A 61 -12.29 7.51 0.70
CA LEU A 61 -11.31 6.63 1.32
C LEU A 61 -10.39 7.49 2.19
N ARG A 62 -10.53 7.38 3.51
CA ARG A 62 -9.69 8.08 4.50
C ARG A 62 -8.69 7.09 5.06
N GLY A 63 -7.42 7.23 4.70
CA GLY A 63 -6.45 6.17 4.90
C GLY A 63 -6.94 4.88 4.24
N GLU A 64 -7.16 3.83 5.01
CA GLU A 64 -7.67 2.54 4.52
C GLU A 64 -9.19 2.37 4.69
N MET A 65 -9.88 3.36 5.26
CA MET A 65 -11.29 3.26 5.61
C MET A 65 -12.19 3.91 4.56
N LEU A 66 -13.09 3.12 3.99
CA LEU A 66 -14.11 3.60 3.06
C LEU A 66 -15.32 4.15 3.82
N HIS A 67 -15.70 5.38 3.50
CA HIS A 67 -16.84 6.08 4.09
C HIS A 67 -17.86 6.45 3.01
N LEU A 68 -19.12 6.09 3.25
CA LEU A 68 -20.26 6.52 2.47
C LEU A 68 -20.99 7.67 3.18
N PRO A 69 -21.61 8.60 2.44
CA PRO A 69 -22.61 9.50 3.00
C PRO A 69 -23.79 8.71 3.62
N PRO A 70 -24.48 9.28 4.63
CA PRO A 70 -25.65 8.64 5.23
C PRO A 70 -26.69 8.24 4.19
N GLU A 71 -27.28 7.06 4.35
CA GLU A 71 -28.31 6.49 3.47
C GLU A 71 -27.92 6.29 1.98
N GLN A 72 -26.64 6.50 1.63
CA GLN A 72 -26.19 6.29 0.26
C GLN A 72 -25.76 4.84 0.05
N GLY A 73 -26.49 4.13 -0.82
CA GLY A 73 -26.03 2.85 -1.37
C GLY A 73 -24.97 3.08 -2.44
N PHE A 74 -24.07 2.11 -2.60
CA PHE A 74 -23.15 2.06 -3.75
C PHE A 74 -23.21 0.68 -4.38
N SER A 75 -23.26 0.61 -5.71
CA SER A 75 -23.29 -0.67 -6.41
C SER A 75 -22.03 -1.48 -6.10
N ILE A 76 -22.18 -2.70 -5.59
CA ILE A 76 -21.04 -3.58 -5.31
C ILE A 76 -20.24 -3.92 -6.56
N TYR A 77 -20.90 -3.96 -7.73
CA TYR A 77 -20.22 -4.14 -9.01
C TYR A 77 -19.38 -2.92 -9.39
N SER A 78 -19.89 -1.71 -9.13
CA SER A 78 -19.12 -0.48 -9.34
C SER A 78 -17.93 -0.40 -8.38
N LEU A 79 -18.10 -0.82 -7.12
CA LEU A 79 -16.99 -0.96 -6.17
C LEU A 79 -15.95 -1.97 -6.67
N ALA A 80 -16.37 -3.15 -7.12
CA ALA A 80 -15.47 -4.17 -7.64
C ALA A 80 -14.60 -3.68 -8.82
N ALA A 81 -15.11 -2.77 -9.64
CA ALA A 81 -14.35 -2.17 -10.73
C ALA A 81 -13.27 -1.19 -10.24
N VAL A 82 -13.54 -0.39 -9.21
CA VAL A 82 -12.61 0.66 -8.75
C VAL A 82 -11.66 0.24 -7.63
N LEU A 83 -12.09 -0.67 -6.75
CA LEU A 83 -11.33 -1.12 -5.57
C LEU A 83 -9.89 -1.56 -5.90
N PRO A 84 -9.63 -2.33 -6.98
CA PRO A 84 -8.27 -2.78 -7.29
C PRO A 84 -7.26 -1.65 -7.55
N LEU A 85 -7.73 -0.45 -7.87
CA LEU A 85 -6.88 0.68 -8.23
C LEU A 85 -6.59 1.62 -7.05
N LEU A 86 -7.38 1.57 -5.98
CA LEU A 86 -7.34 2.59 -4.93
C LEU A 86 -5.99 2.65 -4.22
N ALA A 87 -5.44 1.51 -3.79
CA ALA A 87 -4.17 1.46 -3.06
C ALA A 87 -3.00 2.09 -3.85
N ALA A 88 -2.97 1.90 -5.17
CA ALA A 88 -1.98 2.52 -6.03
C ALA A 88 -2.28 4.02 -6.25
N LYS A 89 -3.55 4.40 -6.36
CA LYS A 89 -3.97 5.81 -6.48
C LYS A 89 -3.68 6.62 -5.22
N GLN A 90 -3.63 6.01 -4.04
CA GLN A 90 -3.22 6.67 -2.79
C GLN A 90 -1.73 7.03 -2.74
N ARG A 91 -0.89 6.36 -3.53
CA ARG A 91 0.57 6.58 -3.49
C ARG A 91 0.96 7.69 -4.45
N PRO A 92 2.03 8.46 -4.16
CA PRO A 92 2.71 9.25 -5.17
C PRO A 92 3.07 8.34 -6.36
N ALA A 93 2.74 8.77 -7.57
CA ALA A 93 3.04 8.06 -8.79
C ALA A 93 3.92 8.94 -9.68
N HIS A 94 4.74 8.33 -10.53
CA HIS A 94 5.58 9.06 -11.48
C HIS A 94 4.70 9.87 -12.44
N ALA A 95 5.11 11.09 -12.81
CA ALA A 95 4.29 11.99 -13.62
C ALA A 95 3.97 11.47 -15.04
N HIS A 96 4.71 10.46 -15.50
CA HIS A 96 4.52 9.81 -16.81
C HIS A 96 3.91 8.41 -16.71
N ASP A 97 3.51 7.98 -15.51
CA ASP A 97 2.71 6.77 -15.34
C ASP A 97 1.23 7.12 -15.56
N TRP A 98 0.51 6.28 -16.31
CA TRP A 98 -0.94 6.43 -16.49
C TRP A 98 -1.68 6.41 -15.15
N MET A 99 -1.11 5.75 -14.13
CA MET A 99 -1.62 5.77 -12.76
C MET A 99 -1.60 7.18 -12.13
N ALA A 100 -0.81 8.12 -12.66
CA ALA A 100 -0.84 9.52 -12.24
C ALA A 100 -1.89 10.35 -13.00
N SER A 101 -2.12 10.09 -14.30
CA SER A 101 -3.01 10.89 -15.15
C SER A 101 -4.45 10.41 -15.20
N ASP A 102 -4.68 9.11 -15.30
CA ASP A 102 -5.97 8.54 -15.69
C ASP A 102 -6.85 8.36 -14.46
N ALA A 103 -7.83 9.24 -14.26
CA ALA A 103 -8.60 9.31 -13.02
C ALA A 103 -9.95 8.56 -13.06
N GLU A 104 -10.37 8.02 -14.21
CA GLU A 104 -11.72 7.51 -14.39
C GLU A 104 -11.77 6.00 -14.67
N VAL A 105 -12.63 5.31 -13.94
CA VAL A 105 -12.89 3.87 -14.10
C VAL A 105 -14.30 3.69 -14.63
N ALA A 106 -14.45 2.93 -15.71
CA ALA A 106 -15.76 2.66 -16.28
C ALA A 106 -16.62 1.77 -15.36
N CYS A 107 -17.94 1.99 -15.38
CA CYS A 107 -18.89 1.02 -14.86
C CYS A 107 -18.68 -0.33 -15.56
N PRO A 108 -18.70 -1.46 -14.83
CA PRO A 108 -18.50 -2.77 -15.45
C PRO A 108 -19.67 -3.20 -16.34
N ASP A 109 -20.84 -2.60 -16.19
CA ASP A 109 -21.96 -2.78 -17.12
C ASP A 109 -21.73 -1.90 -18.38
N PRO A 110 -21.49 -2.51 -19.56
CA PRO A 110 -21.17 -1.78 -20.77
C PRO A 110 -22.30 -0.86 -21.26
N LEU A 111 -23.54 -1.08 -20.82
CA LEU A 111 -24.70 -0.28 -21.23
C LEU A 111 -25.09 0.81 -20.22
N CYS A 112 -24.46 0.85 -19.05
CA CYS A 112 -24.74 1.84 -18.02
C CYS A 112 -24.09 3.21 -18.33
N GLY A 113 -22.86 3.19 -18.85
CA GLY A 113 -22.12 4.39 -19.27
C GLY A 113 -21.60 5.28 -18.14
N THR A 114 -21.91 5.02 -16.87
CA THR A 114 -21.31 5.76 -15.74
C THR A 114 -19.82 5.51 -15.62
N ARG A 115 -19.11 6.47 -15.03
CA ARG A 115 -17.71 6.35 -14.64
C ARG A 115 -17.52 6.70 -13.17
N LEU A 116 -16.41 6.28 -12.60
CA LEU A 116 -15.99 6.58 -11.25
C LEU A 116 -14.71 7.40 -11.32
N ARG A 117 -14.77 8.67 -10.94
CA ARG A 117 -13.61 9.56 -10.93
C ARG A 117 -12.94 9.53 -9.57
N ILE A 118 -11.64 9.25 -9.56
CA ILE A 118 -10.80 9.22 -8.37
C ILE A 118 -10.03 10.54 -8.27
N THR A 119 -10.19 11.24 -7.16
CA THR A 119 -9.48 12.48 -6.85
C THR A 119 -8.67 12.30 -5.58
N ARG A 120 -7.36 12.56 -5.62
CA ARG A 120 -6.53 12.66 -4.42
C ARG A 120 -6.91 13.92 -3.66
N THR A 121 -7.09 13.82 -2.35
CA THR A 121 -7.45 14.95 -1.48
C THR A 121 -6.32 15.27 -0.51
N GLU A 122 -6.52 15.03 0.78
CA GLU A 122 -5.54 15.32 1.82
C GLU A 122 -4.42 14.28 1.82
N LYS A 123 -3.24 14.67 2.32
CA LYS A 123 -2.18 13.73 2.67
C LYS A 123 -2.31 13.33 4.12
N ARG A 124 -2.05 12.06 4.40
CA ARG A 124 -2.03 11.47 5.73
C ARG A 124 -0.71 10.76 5.96
N VAL A 125 -0.10 11.04 7.11
CA VAL A 125 1.10 10.37 7.58
C VAL A 125 0.69 9.13 8.38
N PHE A 126 1.39 8.03 8.13
CA PHE A 126 1.27 6.76 8.83
C PHE A 126 2.63 6.37 9.39
N SER A 127 2.67 5.58 10.46
CA SER A 127 3.85 4.86 10.92
C SER A 127 3.71 3.38 10.57
N HIS A 128 4.78 2.75 10.09
CA HIS A 128 4.80 1.33 9.77
C HIS A 128 4.44 0.46 10.98
N GLY A 129 4.99 0.76 12.16
CA GLY A 129 4.71 0.02 13.39
C GLY A 129 3.25 0.06 13.84
N GLU A 130 2.49 1.09 13.44
CA GLU A 130 1.07 1.23 13.76
C GLU A 130 0.17 0.42 12.80
N VAL A 131 0.62 0.17 11.57
CA VAL A 131 -0.19 -0.44 10.50
C VAL A 131 0.28 -1.82 10.05
N SER A 132 1.38 -2.32 10.60
CA SER A 132 1.91 -3.64 10.24
C SER A 132 2.50 -4.35 11.45
N GLY A 133 2.09 -5.62 11.61
CA GLY A 133 2.72 -6.53 12.59
C GLY A 133 4.04 -7.13 12.10
N VAL A 134 4.45 -6.88 10.85
CA VAL A 134 5.71 -7.40 10.29
C VAL A 134 6.80 -6.35 10.49
N PRO A 135 7.91 -6.63 11.18
CA PRO A 135 8.96 -5.63 11.39
C PRO A 135 9.58 -5.13 10.09
N LEU A 136 9.99 -3.86 10.06
CA LEU A 136 10.84 -3.34 8.97
C LEU A 136 12.16 -4.11 8.97
N ARG A 137 12.48 -4.71 7.82
CA ARG A 137 13.81 -5.25 7.61
C ARG A 137 14.73 -4.09 7.29
N LEU A 138 15.82 -3.99 8.04
CA LEU A 138 16.93 -3.12 7.67
C LEU A 138 17.37 -3.51 6.25
N ARG A 139 17.38 -2.52 5.35
CA ARG A 139 17.94 -2.71 4.02
C ARG A 139 19.44 -2.96 4.21
N ALA A 140 19.93 -4.09 3.71
CA ALA A 140 21.37 -4.38 3.61
C ALA A 140 22.02 -3.52 2.52
#